data_AF-A0A961P890-F1
#
_entry.id   AF-A0A961P890-F1
#
_cell.length_a   1.000
_cell.length_b   1.000
_cell.length_c   1.000
_cell.angle_alpha   90.00
_cell.angle_beta   90.00
_cell.angle_gamma   90.00
#
_symmetry.space_group_name_H-M   'P 1'
#
loop_
_entity.id
_entity.type
_entity.pdbx_description
1 polymer ?
#
loop_
_entity_poly.entity_id
_entity_poly.type
_entity_poly.pdbx_seq_one_letter_code
_entity_poly.pdbx_strand_id
1 'polypeptide(L)'
;MTEMVYGAAPDRGGEPILPKWWRTVDKGSMACVLLLFAIGLLLGLASSPPLAARNDFAPFHYVQRQAVFGGLALLAMIITSMMPPVMVRRLAVLGFFASFVALAMLPFLGTDFGKGAVRW
;
A
#
# COMPACT_ATOMS: atom_id res chain seq x y z
N MET A 1 42.93 16.68 23.18
CA MET A 1 43.52 15.72 24.15
C MET A 1 42.48 15.12 25.11
N THR A 2 41.22 15.59 25.11
CA THR A 2 40.11 15.11 25.97
C THR A 2 39.41 13.86 25.42
N GLU A 3 39.47 13.61 24.12
CA GLU A 3 38.89 12.41 23.47
C GLU A 3 39.64 11.10 23.80
N MET A 4 40.90 11.18 24.24
CA MET A 4 41.70 9.98 24.60
C MET A 4 41.38 9.41 25.99
N VAL A 5 40.74 10.20 26.87
CA VAL A 5 40.52 9.82 28.28
C VAL A 5 39.14 9.22 28.53
N TYR A 6 38.13 9.56 27.71
CA TYR A 6 36.75 9.13 27.96
C TYR A 6 36.29 7.90 27.18
N GLY A 7 37.10 7.38 26.25
CA GLY A 7 36.66 6.35 25.31
C GLY A 7 35.52 6.88 24.42
N ALA A 8 35.47 6.43 23.16
CA ALA A 8 34.30 6.75 22.34
C ALA A 8 33.05 6.25 23.07
N ALA A 9 32.17 7.17 23.51
CA ALA A 9 30.92 6.79 24.13
C ALA A 9 30.24 5.78 23.21
N PRO A 10 29.81 4.61 23.71
CA PRO A 10 29.27 3.57 22.84
C PRO A 10 28.08 4.17 22.08
N ASP A 11 28.15 4.11 20.75
CA ASP A 11 27.07 4.50 19.86
C ASP A 11 25.82 3.75 20.33
N ARG A 12 24.92 4.46 21.01
CA ARG A 12 23.70 3.87 21.57
C ARG A 12 22.90 3.41 20.37
N GLY A 13 22.91 2.11 20.10
CA GLY A 13 22.19 1.48 19.00
C GLY A 13 20.81 2.11 18.87
N GLY A 14 20.51 2.64 17.69
CA GLY A 14 19.33 3.47 17.45
C GLY A 14 18.03 2.81 17.92
N GLU A 15 17.06 3.64 18.33
CA GLU A 15 15.75 3.15 18.77
C GLU A 15 15.13 2.17 17.76
N PRO A 16 14.60 1.02 18.19
CA PRO A 16 13.96 0.06 17.29
C PRO A 16 12.78 0.68 16.51
N ILE A 17 12.66 0.30 15.23
CA ILE A 17 11.72 0.93 14.27
C ILE A 17 10.25 0.74 14.68
N LEU A 18 9.86 -0.47 15.13
CA LEU A 18 8.47 -0.80 15.48
C LEU A 18 7.96 0.00 16.70
N PRO A 19 8.65 0.02 17.86
CA PRO A 19 8.26 0.84 19.01
C PRO A 19 8.23 2.34 18.72
N LYS A 20 9.18 2.83 17.91
CA LYS A 20 9.19 4.24 17.49
C LYS A 20 7.96 4.54 16.63
N TRP A 21 7.71 3.74 15.60
CA TRP A 21 6.58 3.91 14.69
C TRP A 21 5.23 3.92 15.43
N TRP A 22 5.00 2.97 16.34
CA TRP A 22 3.73 2.88 17.08
C TRP A 22 3.45 4.12 17.94
N ARG A 23 4.51 4.77 18.44
CA ARG A 23 4.39 6.03 19.21
C ARG A 23 4.12 7.23 18.30
N THR A 24 4.68 7.25 17.09
CA THR A 24 4.64 8.42 16.20
C THR A 24 3.49 8.41 15.19
N VAL A 25 2.92 7.24 14.87
CA VAL A 25 1.89 7.11 13.85
C VAL A 25 0.55 7.69 14.33
N ASP A 26 -0.18 8.36 13.43
CA ASP A 26 -1.52 8.85 13.74
C ASP A 26 -2.54 7.72 13.74
N LYS A 27 -2.95 7.32 14.94
CA LYS A 27 -3.91 6.24 15.18
C LYS A 27 -5.31 6.60 14.68
N GLY A 28 -5.67 7.89 14.64
CA GLY A 28 -6.97 8.35 14.15
C GLY A 28 -7.12 8.06 12.66
N SER A 29 -6.18 8.53 11.84
CA SER A 29 -6.17 8.24 10.40
C SER A 29 -6.08 6.75 10.11
N MET A 30 -5.23 6.00 10.84
CA MET A 30 -5.15 4.54 10.66
C MET A 30 -6.49 3.86 10.96
N ALA A 31 -7.16 4.23 12.06
CA ALA A 31 -8.46 3.66 12.40
C ALA A 31 -9.51 3.99 11.32
N CYS A 32 -9.53 5.22 10.80
CA CYS A 32 -10.41 5.61 9.71
C CYS A 32 -10.18 4.77 8.44
N VAL A 33 -8.92 4.56 8.04
CA VAL A 33 -8.59 3.73 6.86
C VAL A 33 -9.03 2.28 7.06
N LEU A 34 -8.75 1.70 8.23
CA LEU A 34 -9.16 0.32 8.55
C LEU A 34 -10.68 0.16 8.59
N LEU A 35 -11.39 1.14 9.16
CA LEU A 35 -12.85 1.16 9.18
C LEU A 35 -13.44 1.27 7.77
N LEU A 36 -12.93 2.19 6.94
CA LEU A 36 -13.37 2.32 5.55
C LEU A 36 -13.14 1.02 4.77
N PHE A 37 -11.99 0.37 4.97
CA PHE A 37 -11.68 -0.91 4.35
C PHE A 37 -12.64 -2.02 4.80
N ALA A 38 -12.90 -2.12 6.11
CA ALA A 38 -13.84 -3.08 6.67
C ALA A 38 -15.27 -2.87 6.16
N ILE A 39 -15.75 -1.62 6.13
CA ILE A 39 -17.07 -1.28 5.57
C ILE A 39 -17.12 -1.67 4.10
N GLY A 40 -16.09 -1.34 3.32
CA GLY A 40 -16.01 -1.72 1.90
C GLY A 40 -16.07 -3.23 1.69
N LEU A 41 -15.38 -4.03 2.52
CA LEU A 41 -15.45 -5.49 2.47
C LEU A 41 -16.84 -6.02 2.85
N LEU A 42 -17.49 -5.45 3.87
CA LEU A 42 -18.84 -5.83 4.28
C LEU A 42 -19.85 -5.56 3.16
N LEU A 43 -19.78 -4.39 2.53
CA LEU A 43 -20.62 -4.06 1.37
C LEU A 43 -20.32 -4.97 0.17
N GLY A 44 -19.05 -5.36 -0.03
CA GLY A 44 -18.63 -6.33 -1.03
C GLY A 44 -19.23 -7.72 -0.80
N LEU A 45 -19.30 -8.19 0.45
CA LEU A 45 -19.95 -9.46 0.82
C LEU A 45 -21.44 -9.47 0.46
N ALA A 46 -22.13 -8.35 0.67
CA ALA A 46 -23.55 -8.24 0.32
C ALA A 46 -23.80 -8.14 -1.19
N SER A 47 -22.92 -7.45 -1.93
CA SER A 47 -23.13 -7.15 -3.36
C SER A 47 -22.48 -8.13 -4.33
N SER A 48 -21.47 -8.90 -3.90
CA SER A 48 -20.71 -9.77 -4.80
C SER A 48 -21.44 -11.02 -5.30
N PRO A 49 -22.27 -11.74 -4.52
CA PRO A 49 -22.95 -12.94 -5.02
C PRO A 49 -23.83 -12.71 -6.25
N PRO A 50 -24.71 -11.68 -6.31
CA PRO A 50 -25.54 -11.44 -7.50
C PRO A 50 -24.72 -11.01 -8.71
N LEU A 51 -23.59 -10.31 -8.51
CA LEU A 51 -22.69 -9.92 -9.60
C LEU A 51 -21.88 -11.12 -10.12
N ALA A 52 -21.41 -11.98 -9.22
CA ALA A 52 -20.68 -13.20 -9.57
C ALA A 52 -21.57 -14.17 -10.37
N ALA A 53 -22.82 -14.35 -9.94
CA ALA A 53 -23.80 -15.18 -10.66
C ALA A 53 -24.06 -14.69 -12.09
N ARG A 54 -24.05 -13.36 -12.32
CA ARG A 54 -24.22 -12.78 -13.67
C ARG A 54 -23.02 -12.98 -14.59
N ASN A 55 -21.84 -13.23 -14.02
CA ASN A 55 -20.59 -13.41 -14.74
C ASN A 55 -20.09 -14.86 -14.66
N ASP A 56 -20.97 -15.82 -14.29
CA ASP A 56 -20.67 -17.24 -14.13
C ASP A 56 -19.48 -17.56 -13.20
N PHE A 57 -19.29 -16.73 -12.16
CA PHE A 57 -18.26 -16.92 -11.14
C PHE A 57 -18.82 -17.44 -9.82
N ALA A 58 -17.95 -18.02 -9.00
CA ALA A 58 -18.29 -18.44 -7.65
C ALA A 58 -18.78 -17.25 -6.79
N PRO A 59 -19.75 -17.45 -5.86
CA PRO A 59 -20.44 -16.36 -5.16
C PRO A 59 -19.54 -15.31 -4.48
N PHE A 60 -18.37 -15.71 -3.97
CA PHE A 60 -17.45 -14.82 -3.25
C PHE A 60 -16.19 -14.46 -4.04
N HIS A 61 -16.16 -14.72 -5.35
CA HIS A 61 -14.97 -14.49 -6.19
C HIS A 61 -14.41 -13.07 -6.06
N TYR A 62 -15.28 -12.06 -6.11
CA TYR A 62 -14.86 -10.66 -6.02
C TYR A 62 -14.39 -10.25 -4.62
N VAL A 63 -15.05 -10.75 -3.57
CA VAL A 63 -14.65 -10.46 -2.18
C VAL A 63 -13.31 -11.07 -1.86
N GLN A 64 -13.05 -12.29 -2.30
CA GLN A 64 -11.76 -12.94 -2.10
C GLN A 64 -10.62 -12.12 -2.73
N ARG A 65 -10.82 -11.63 -3.97
CA ARG A 65 -9.85 -10.74 -4.62
C ARG A 65 -9.70 -9.42 -3.87
N GLN A 66 -10.81 -8.80 -3.45
CA GLN A 66 -10.78 -7.55 -2.68
C GLN A 66 -10.02 -7.73 -1.37
N ALA A 67 -10.19 -8.86 -0.68
CA ALA A 67 -9.46 -9.17 0.55
C ALA A 67 -7.96 -9.36 0.29
N VAL A 68 -7.57 -10.04 -0.80
CA VAL A 68 -6.16 -10.23 -1.17
C VAL A 68 -5.50 -8.90 -1.53
N PHE A 69 -6.06 -8.15 -2.49
CA PHE A 69 -5.49 -6.87 -2.91
C PHE A 69 -5.56 -5.81 -1.81
N GLY A 70 -6.63 -5.81 -1.03
CA GLY A 70 -6.79 -4.94 0.13
C GLY A 70 -5.76 -5.23 1.22
N GLY A 71 -5.52 -6.51 1.52
CA GLY A 71 -4.46 -6.92 2.45
C GLY A 71 -3.07 -6.48 1.98
N LEU A 72 -2.76 -6.65 0.70
CA LEU A 72 -1.52 -6.16 0.10
C LEU A 72 -1.40 -4.63 0.18
N ALA A 73 -2.50 -3.89 -0.03
CA ALA A 73 -2.51 -2.44 0.10
C ALA A 73 -2.27 -1.98 1.54
N LEU A 74 -2.89 -2.63 2.54
CA LEU A 74 -2.66 -2.34 3.95
C LEU A 74 -1.22 -2.64 4.37
N LEU A 75 -0.65 -3.74 3.87
CA LEU A 75 0.75 -4.07 4.10
C LEU A 75 1.67 -2.99 3.50
N ALA A 76 1.43 -2.60 2.25
CA ALA A 76 2.18 -1.54 1.58
C ALA A 76 2.08 -0.20 2.34
N MET A 77 0.89 0.14 2.85
CA MET A 77 0.67 1.33 3.68
C MET A 77 1.53 1.29 4.95
N ILE A 78 1.49 0.18 5.71
CA ILE A 78 2.27 0.04 6.95
C ILE A 78 3.77 0.16 6.66
N ILE A 79 4.27 -0.58 5.67
CA ILE A 79 5.70 -0.53 5.30
C ILE A 79 6.11 0.88 4.88
N THR A 80 5.32 1.53 4.03
CA THR A 80 5.62 2.89 3.55
C THR A 80 5.59 3.91 4.69
N SER A 81 4.68 3.77 5.65
CA SER A 81 4.60 4.66 6.82
C SER A 81 5.83 4.57 7.76
N MET A 82 6.60 3.48 7.68
CA MET A 82 7.84 3.29 8.43
C MET A 82 9.08 3.81 7.69
N MET A 83 8.95 4.17 6.41
CA MET A 83 10.09 4.58 5.59
C MET A 83 10.59 5.99 5.94
N PRO A 84 11.92 6.22 5.91
CA PRO A 84 12.46 7.57 6.03
C PRO A 84 12.00 8.47 4.86
N PRO A 85 11.74 9.77 5.09
CA PRO A 85 11.28 10.68 4.04
C PRO A 85 12.19 10.76 2.81
N VAL A 86 13.51 10.59 3.00
CA VAL A 86 14.49 10.58 1.89
C VAL A 86 14.27 9.38 0.97
N MET A 87 13.96 8.21 1.54
CA MET A 87 13.67 6.99 0.76
C MET A 87 12.35 7.14 0.02
N VAL A 88 11.31 7.68 0.67
CA VAL A 88 10.01 7.97 0.03
C VAL A 88 10.18 8.90 -1.17
N ARG A 89 11.00 9.95 -1.06
CA ARG A 89 11.27 10.87 -2.19
C ARG A 89 11.97 10.16 -3.35
N ARG A 90 12.96 9.31 -3.09
CA ARG A 90 13.65 8.54 -4.14
C ARG A 90 12.70 7.57 -4.84
N LEU A 91 11.90 6.83 -4.06
CA LEU A 91 10.89 5.92 -4.60
C LEU A 91 9.80 6.67 -5.38
N ALA A 92 9.41 7.87 -4.96
CA ALA A 92 8.46 8.70 -5.68
C ALA A 92 8.98 9.13 -7.06
N VAL A 93 10.26 9.53 -7.17
CA VAL A 93 10.88 9.89 -8.46
C VAL A 93 10.96 8.66 -9.37
N LEU A 94 11.43 7.52 -8.86
CA LEU A 94 11.48 6.28 -9.64
C LEU A 94 10.08 5.81 -10.06
N GLY A 95 9.11 5.89 -9.14
CA GLY A 95 7.72 5.54 -9.37
C GLY A 95 7.05 6.45 -10.41
N PHE A 96 7.40 7.73 -10.44
CA PHE A 96 6.93 8.67 -11.47
C PHE A 96 7.43 8.28 -12.86
N PHE A 97 8.72 8.02 -13.03
CA PHE A 97 9.24 7.59 -14.33
C PHE A 97 8.69 6.23 -14.75
N ALA A 98 8.55 5.30 -13.80
CA ALA A 98 7.94 3.99 -14.06
C ALA A 98 6.48 4.13 -14.51
N SER A 99 5.68 4.97 -13.85
CA SER A 99 4.27 5.20 -14.23
C SER A 99 4.14 5.95 -15.54
N PHE A 100 5.03 6.91 -15.82
CA PHE A 100 5.08 7.62 -17.10
C PHE A 100 5.37 6.66 -18.27
N VAL A 101 6.36 5.78 -18.11
CA VAL A 101 6.68 4.75 -19.11
C VAL A 101 5.52 3.77 -19.28
N ALA A 102 4.92 3.31 -18.17
CA ALA A 102 3.75 2.42 -18.22
C ALA A 102 2.58 3.06 -19.00
N LEU A 103 2.32 4.35 -18.78
CA LEU A 103 1.30 5.11 -19.50
C LEU A 103 1.64 5.21 -21.01
N ALA A 104 2.89 5.53 -21.35
CA ALA A 104 3.34 5.59 -22.74
C ALA A 104 3.27 4.23 -23.46
N MET A 105 3.32 3.13 -22.70
CA MET A 105 3.21 1.76 -23.23
C MET A 105 1.76 1.27 -23.40
N LEU A 106 0.76 1.96 -22.85
CA LEU A 106 -0.65 1.56 -22.98
C LEU A 106 -1.10 1.30 -24.44
N PRO A 107 -0.73 2.11 -25.46
CA PRO A 107 -1.15 1.85 -26.84
C PRO A 107 -0.62 0.53 -27.41
N PHE A 108 0.49 0.01 -26.87
CA PHE A 108 1.14 -1.20 -27.37
C PHE A 108 0.79 -2.44 -26.55
N LEU A 109 0.64 -2.29 -25.23
CA LEU A 109 0.46 -3.41 -24.29
C LEU A 109 -0.91 -3.43 -23.60
N GLY A 110 -1.65 -2.32 -23.65
CA GLY A 110 -2.87 -2.17 -22.89
C GLY A 110 -4.07 -2.88 -23.53
N THR A 111 -5.09 -3.10 -22.71
CA THR A 111 -6.37 -3.68 -23.11
C THR A 111 -7.52 -2.72 -22.81
N ASP A 112 -8.52 -2.74 -23.69
CA ASP A 112 -9.72 -1.90 -23.56
C ASP A 112 -10.84 -2.63 -22.78
N PHE A 113 -10.80 -3.96 -22.73
CA PHE A 113 -11.91 -4.79 -22.24
C PHE A 113 -13.27 -4.41 -22.90
N GLY A 114 -13.22 -3.89 -24.13
CA GLY A 114 -14.41 -3.51 -24.92
C GLY A 114 -15.12 -2.23 -24.47
N LYS A 115 -14.45 -1.31 -23.77
CA LYS A 115 -15.05 -0.09 -23.21
C LYS A 115 -14.67 1.21 -23.94
N GLY A 116 -14.04 1.12 -25.11
CA GLY A 116 -13.67 2.24 -25.99
C GLY A 116 -12.40 3.01 -25.60
N ALA A 117 -11.68 2.60 -24.54
CA ALA A 117 -10.44 3.25 -24.09
C ALA A 117 -9.42 2.24 -23.50
N VAL A 118 -8.21 2.23 -24.06
CA VAL A 118 -7.08 1.42 -23.58
C VAL A 118 -6.47 2.07 -22.33
N ARG A 119 -6.79 1.53 -21.15
CA ARG A 119 -6.39 2.08 -19.84
C ARG A 119 -5.96 1.05 -18.80
N TRP A 120 -5.91 -0.23 -19.19
CA TRP A 120 -5.56 -1.36 -18.33
C TRP A 120 -4.42 -2.15 -18.94
#